data_AF-A0A699QPW0-F1
#
_entry.id   AF-A0A699QPW0-F1
#
_cell.length_a   1.000
_cell.length_b   1.000
_cell.length_c   1.000
_cell.angle_alpha   90.00
_cell.angle_beta   90.00
_cell.angle_gamma   90.00
#
_symmetry.space_group_name_H-M   'P 1'
#
loop_
_entity.id
_entity.type
_entity.pdbx_description
1 polymer ?
#
loop_
_entity_poly.entity_id
_entity_poly.type
_entity_poly.pdbx_seq_one_letter_code
_entity_poly.pdbx_strand_id
1 'polypeptide(L)' 'ETKDFVVYCDTSLKGYGAVLIQREKVIAYASRQLKVHEENYTTHDLELGAVVFALGL' A
#
# COMPACT_ATOMS: atom_id res chain seq x y z
N GLU A 1 3.04 13.98 22.78
CA GLU A 1 3.04 14.31 21.34
C GLU A 1 2.65 13.06 20.56
N THR A 2 1.46 13.06 19.96
CA THR A 2 1.10 12.09 18.92
C THR A 2 2.00 12.38 17.73
N LYS A 3 2.90 11.46 17.38
CA LYS A 3 3.68 11.60 16.15
C LYS A 3 2.75 11.27 15.00
N ASP A 4 2.65 12.16 14.03
CA ASP A 4 1.92 11.86 12.80
C ASP A 4 2.60 10.71 12.05
N PHE A 5 1.78 9.75 11.63
CA PHE A 5 2.18 8.67 10.75
C PHE A 5 1.59 8.98 9.38
N VAL A 6 2.42 8.93 8.35
CA VAL A 6 2.00 9.09 6.96
C VAL A 6 2.24 7.76 6.25
N VAL A 7 1.21 7.27 5.56
CA VAL A 7 1.29 6.06 4.76
C VAL A 7 1.14 6.45 3.30
N TYR A 8 2.12 6.06 2.48
CA TYR A 8 2.06 6.20 1.02
C TYR A 8 1.77 4.83 0.42
N CYS A 9 0.73 4.74 -0.40
CA CYS A 9 0.36 3.52 -1.11
C CYS A 9 0.60 3.72 -2.61
N ASP A 10 1.17 2.70 -3.25
CA ASP A 10 1.28 2.59 -4.69
C ASP A 10 0.62 1.29 -5.15
N THR A 11 -0.02 1.35 -6.31
CA THR A 11 -0.69 0.22 -6.93
C THR A 11 -0.21 0.12 -8.37
N SER A 12 0.16 -1.09 -8.76
CA SER A 12 0.51 -1.43 -10.13
C SER A 12 -0.22 -2.70 -10.54
N LEU A 13 -0.29 -2.95 -11.85
CA LEU A 13 -0.80 -4.22 -12.40
C LEU A 13 -0.04 -5.47 -11.91
N LYS A 14 1.08 -5.30 -11.19
CA LYS A 14 1.92 -6.41 -10.70
C LYS A 14 1.88 -6.58 -9.19
N GLY A 15 1.38 -5.60 -8.43
CA GLY A 15 1.55 -5.59 -6.98
C GLY A 15 1.06 -4.33 -6.29
N TYR A 16 0.84 -4.45 -4.98
CA TYR A 16 0.65 -3.35 -4.06
C TYR A 16 1.96 -3.02 -3.35
N GLY A 17 2.20 -1.72 -3.16
CA GLY A 17 3.29 -1.19 -2.35
C GLY A 17 2.75 -0.23 -1.29
N ALA A 18 3.36 -0.24 -0.12
CA ALA A 18 3.06 0.69 0.95
C ALA A 18 4.32 1.06 1.74
N VAL A 19 4.42 2.35 2.09
CA VAL A 19 5.55 2.92 2.83
C VAL A 19 5.02 3.68 4.04
N LEU A 20 5.49 3.31 5.23
CA LEU A 20 5.16 3.99 6.48
C LEU A 20 6.26 4.98 6.84
N ILE A 21 5.88 6.24 7.01
CA ILE A 21 6.78 7.35 7.35
C ILE A 21 6.35 7.95 8.68
N GLN A 22 7.31 8.10 9.59
CA GLN A 22 7.14 8.80 10.85
C GLN A 22 8.25 9.84 11.01
N ARG A 23 7.89 11.09 11.31
CA ARG A 23 8.86 12.20 11.47
C ARG A 23 9.85 12.28 10.31
N GLU A 24 9.33 12.26 9.08
CA GLU A 24 10.11 12.34 7.83
C GLU A 24 11.09 11.17 7.60
N LYS A 25 11.05 10.13 8.43
CA LYS A 25 11.84 8.91 8.27
C LYS A 25 10.95 7.75 7.87
N VAL A 26 11.39 7.00 6.86
CA VAL A 26 10.76 5.73 6.51
C VAL A 26 11.06 4.71 7.60
N ILE A 27 10.03 4.10 8.16
CA ILE A 27 10.16 3.11 9.25
C ILE A 27 9.73 1.70 8.84
N ALA A 28 8.90 1.57 7.80
CA ALA A 28 8.51 0.27 7.27
C ALA A 28 8.19 0.34 5.78
N TYR A 29 8.45 -0.78 5.11
CA TYR A 29 8.02 -1.05 3.74
C TYR A 29 7.20 -2.34 3.78
N ALA A 30 6.06 -2.36 3.08
CA ALA A 30 5.43 -3.61 2.72
C ALA A 30 5.09 -3.60 1.25
N SER A 31 5.21 -4.77 0.64
CA SER A 31 4.77 -4.98 -0.73
C SER A 31 4.27 -6.41 -0.88
N ARG A 32 3.32 -6.61 -1.78
CA ARG A 32 2.84 -7.93 -2.16
C ARG A 32 2.56 -7.94 -3.64
N GLN A 33 3.01 -8.99 -4.33
CA GLN A 33 2.60 -9.24 -5.71
C GLN A 33 1.11 -9.58 -5.76
N LEU A 34 0.46 -9.13 -6.82
CA LEU A 34 -0.91 -9.53 -7.12
C LEU A 34 -0.91 -10.99 -7.57
N LYS A 35 -1.94 -11.74 -7.16
CA LYS A 35 -2.19 -13.05 -7.75
C LYS A 35 -2.80 -12.84 -9.14
N VAL A 36 -2.64 -13.81 -10.04
CA VAL A 36 -3.15 -13.76 -11.42
C VAL A 36 -4.64 -13.38 -11.52
N HIS A 37 -5.47 -13.75 -10.54
CA HIS A 37 -6.88 -13.35 -10.52
C HIS A 37 -7.10 -11.88 -10.12
N GLU A 38 -6.20 -11.32 -9.31
CA GLU A 38 -6.23 -9.91 -8.88
C GLU A 38 -5.63 -8.99 -9.94
N GLU A 39 -4.73 -9.47 -10.79
CA GLU A 39 -4.20 -8.73 -11.95
C GLU A 39 -5.30 -8.33 -12.95
N ASN A 40 -6.44 -9.02 -12.93
CA ASN A 40 -7.60 -8.74 -13.78
C ASN A 40 -8.61 -7.75 -13.17
N TYR A 41 -8.36 -7.28 -11.95
CA TYR A 41 -9.23 -6.31 -11.30
C TYR A 41 -9.16 -4.93 -11.97
N THR A 42 -10.24 -4.16 -11.85
CA THR A 42 -10.25 -2.80 -12.38
C THR A 42 -9.30 -1.92 -11.57
N THR A 43 -8.80 -0.83 -12.17
CA THR A 43 -7.88 0.09 -11.48
C THR A 43 -8.45 0.58 -10.14
N HIS A 44 -9.77 0.81 -10.07
CA HIS A 44 -10.45 1.21 -8.84
C HIS A 44 -10.42 0.14 -7.74
N ASP A 45 -10.58 -1.14 -8.11
CA ASP A 45 -10.49 -2.26 -7.16
C ASP A 45 -9.06 -2.45 -6.66
N LEU A 46 -8.06 -2.24 -7.53
CA LEU A 46 -6.65 -2.28 -7.17
C LEU A 46 -6.27 -1.13 -6.21
N GLU A 47 -6.77 0.09 -6.45
CA GLU A 47 -6.60 1.22 -5.53
C GLU A 47 -7.19 0.91 -4.14
N LEU A 48 -8.40 0.35 -4.10
CA LEU A 48 -9.03 -0.05 -2.84
C LEU A 48 -8.21 -1.14 -2.13
N GLY A 49 -7.73 -2.14 -2.87
CA GLY A 49 -6.86 -3.20 -2.35
C GLY A 49 -5.57 -2.67 -1.74
N ALA A 50 -4.93 -1.68 -2.38
CA ALA A 50 -3.72 -1.04 -1.86
C ALA A 50 -3.97 -0.27 -0.56
N VAL A 51 -5.10 0.44 -0.45
CA VAL A 51 -5.48 1.16 0.78
C VAL A 51 -5.75 0.18 1.92
N VAL A 52 -6.54 -0.89 1.67
CA VAL A 52 -6.82 -1.91 2.68
C VAL A 52 -5.54 -2.64 3.11
N PHE A 53 -4.65 -2.95 2.16
CA PHE A 53 -3.35 -3.55 2.46
C PHE A 53 -2.50 -2.65 3.36
N ALA A 54 -2.46 -1.35 3.08
CA ALA A 54 -1.68 -0.40 3.84
C ALA A 54 -2.27 -0.05 5.21
N LEU A 55 -3.59 -0.16 5.38
CA LEU A 55 -4.25 -0.02 6.68
C LEU A 55 -4.02 -1.23 7.60
N GLY A 56 -3.74 -2.40 7.03
CA GLY A 56 -3.39 -3.61 7.77
C GLY A 56 -1.90 -3.75 8.10
N LEU A 57 -1.09 -2.74 7.75
CA LEU A 57 0.36 -2.70 7.87
C LEU A 57 0.82 -2.13 9.22
#